data_AF-D4YVW9-F1
#
_entry.id   AF-D4YVW9-F1
#
_cell.length_a   1.000
_cell.length_b   1.000
_cell.length_c   1.000
_cell.angle_alpha   90.00
_cell.angle_beta   90.00
_cell.angle_gamma   90.00
#
_symmetry.space_group_name_H-M   'P 1'
#
loop_
_entity.id
_entity.type
_entity.pdbx_description
1 polymer ?
#
loop_
_entity_poly.entity_id
_entity_poly.type
_entity_poly.pdbx_seq_one_letter_code
_entity_poly.pdbx_strand_id
1 'polypeptide(L)'
;MAKELITLERYNKLSSDERYSLGNRAIIRALQNLGGQASRSEILDQIRNYDPEVDQEVVDNLVKAKRTGNLYSNFQQKVNFDLVTMHNTGIVERPSRGIYKLNPNAIDLDPESEDFTQQLLSLENHTDSLEIENPKNVEFTNSDDEQETDVEKEAQFARE
;
A
#
# COMPACT_ATOMS: atom_id res chain seq x y z
N MET A 1 23.43 -2.34 -10.80
CA MET A 1 24.02 -1.54 -9.71
C MET A 1 23.29 -1.91 -8.43
N ALA A 2 23.95 -2.01 -7.29
CA ALA A 2 23.23 -2.22 -6.03
C ALA A 2 22.39 -0.96 -5.76
N LYS A 3 21.07 -1.12 -5.64
CA LYS A 3 20.19 -0.02 -5.26
C LYS A 3 20.46 0.36 -3.81
N GLU A 4 20.40 1.65 -3.53
CA GLU A 4 20.68 2.20 -2.21
C GLU A 4 19.51 1.94 -1.26
N LEU A 5 19.82 1.46 -0.06
CA LEU A 5 18.84 1.27 1.00
C LEU A 5 18.18 2.62 1.36
N ILE A 6 16.85 2.67 1.34
CA ILE A 6 16.08 3.87 1.65
C ILE A 6 15.83 3.92 3.16
N THR A 7 16.49 4.89 3.79
CA THR A 7 16.30 5.22 5.22
C THR A 7 14.97 5.93 5.47
N LEU A 8 14.55 6.00 6.73
CA LEU A 8 13.34 6.72 7.13
C LEU A 8 13.35 8.20 6.70
N GLU A 9 14.48 8.89 6.84
CA GLU A 9 14.61 10.29 6.43
C GLU A 9 14.38 10.45 4.92
N ARG A 10 14.96 9.57 4.11
CA ARG A 10 14.79 9.59 2.65
C ARG A 10 13.36 9.21 2.26
N TYR A 11 12.79 8.18 2.86
CA TYR A 11 11.41 7.74 2.63
C TYR A 11 10.41 8.89 2.82
N ASN A 12 10.59 9.69 3.88
CA ASN A 12 9.74 10.84 4.18
C ASN A 12 9.84 11.98 3.15
N LYS A 13 10.92 12.02 2.35
CA LYS A 13 11.12 13.01 1.28
C LYS A 13 10.70 12.51 -0.10
N LEU A 14 10.43 11.20 -0.26
CA LEU A 14 9.93 10.64 -1.52
C LEU A 14 8.57 11.24 -1.90
N SER A 15 8.39 11.46 -3.20
CA SER A 15 7.11 11.78 -3.83
C SER A 15 6.12 10.61 -3.72
N SER A 16 4.84 10.89 -4.01
CA SER A 16 3.79 9.87 -4.02
C SER A 16 4.11 8.71 -4.98
N ASP A 17 4.60 9.03 -6.18
CA ASP A 17 4.92 8.05 -7.22
C ASP A 17 6.13 7.18 -6.84
N GLU A 18 7.15 7.78 -6.23
CA GLU A 18 8.30 7.04 -5.71
C GLU A 18 7.90 6.10 -4.57
N ARG A 19 7.02 6.54 -3.66
CA ARG A 19 6.49 5.68 -2.60
C ARG A 19 5.58 4.58 -3.14
N TYR A 20 4.82 4.86 -4.19
CA TYR A 20 4.04 3.84 -4.89
C TYR A 20 4.96 2.79 -5.53
N SER A 21 5.97 3.22 -6.28
CA SER A 21 6.96 2.31 -6.89
C SER A 21 7.67 1.46 -5.83
N LEU A 22 8.22 2.09 -4.78
CA LEU A 22 8.94 1.40 -3.71
C LEU A 22 8.07 0.37 -2.99
N GLY A 23 6.86 0.76 -2.56
CA GLY A 23 5.94 -0.11 -1.83
C GLY A 23 5.51 -1.31 -2.65
N ASN A 24 5.10 -1.09 -3.90
CA ASN A 24 4.65 -2.18 -4.77
C ASN A 24 5.79 -3.13 -5.15
N ARG A 25 7.00 -2.62 -5.43
CA ARG A 25 8.18 -3.48 -5.64
C ARG A 25 8.45 -4.37 -4.43
N ALA A 26 8.45 -3.78 -3.23
CA ALA A 26 8.67 -4.51 -1.99
C ALA A 26 7.62 -5.61 -1.77
N ILE A 27 6.34 -5.35 -2.06
CA ILE A 27 5.26 -6.33 -1.98
C ILE A 27 5.48 -7.49 -2.97
N ILE A 28 5.74 -7.18 -4.25
CA ILE A 28 5.94 -8.20 -5.28
C ILE A 28 7.15 -9.08 -4.95
N ARG A 29 8.29 -8.49 -4.57
CA ARG A 29 9.46 -9.24 -4.10
C ARG A 29 9.14 -10.14 -2.94
N ALA A 30 8.47 -9.60 -1.92
CA ALA A 30 8.14 -10.35 -0.71
C ALA A 30 7.28 -11.56 -1.06
N LEU A 31 6.25 -11.38 -1.87
CA LEU A 31 5.41 -12.48 -2.33
C LEU A 31 6.18 -13.50 -3.17
N GLN A 32 7.01 -13.07 -4.13
CA GLN A 32 7.86 -13.98 -4.93
C GLN A 32 8.81 -14.80 -4.05
N ASN A 33 9.48 -14.16 -3.08
CA ASN A 33 10.39 -14.82 -2.14
C ASN A 33 9.69 -15.82 -1.23
N LEU A 34 8.42 -15.58 -0.88
CA LEU A 34 7.59 -16.46 -0.06
C LEU A 34 6.87 -17.55 -0.87
N GLY A 35 7.24 -17.76 -2.15
CA GLY A 35 6.65 -18.79 -3.01
C GLY A 35 5.33 -18.40 -3.67
N GLY A 36 5.07 -17.09 -3.80
CA GLY A 36 3.93 -16.51 -4.50
C GLY A 36 2.66 -16.37 -3.65
N GLN A 37 2.68 -16.77 -2.38
CA GLN A 37 1.53 -16.65 -1.48
C GLN A 37 1.97 -16.41 -0.03
N ALA A 38 1.38 -15.41 0.63
CA ALA A 38 1.69 -15.09 2.01
C ALA A 38 0.57 -14.31 2.71
N SER A 39 0.56 -14.35 4.04
CA SER A 39 -0.21 -13.42 4.85
C SER A 39 0.40 -12.03 4.84
N ARG A 40 -0.40 -11.01 5.17
CA ARG A 40 0.11 -9.63 5.33
C ARG A 40 1.29 -9.54 6.30
N SER A 41 1.22 -10.24 7.44
CA SER A 41 2.30 -10.23 8.44
C SER A 41 3.58 -10.81 7.85
N GLU A 42 3.50 -11.92 7.14
CA GLU A 42 4.67 -12.53 6.48
C GLU A 42 5.24 -11.62 5.39
N ILE A 43 4.39 -10.93 4.62
CA ILE A 43 4.84 -9.92 3.65
C ILE A 43 5.61 -8.80 4.35
N LEU A 44 5.06 -8.23 5.43
CA LEU A 44 5.72 -7.17 6.18
C LEU A 44 7.02 -7.63 6.82
N ASP A 45 7.05 -8.84 7.40
CA ASP A 45 8.26 -9.43 7.98
C ASP A 45 9.32 -9.69 6.91
N GLN A 46 8.91 -10.14 5.71
CA GLN A 46 9.82 -10.34 4.60
C GLN A 46 10.42 -9.03 4.12
N ILE A 47 9.60 -7.97 3.99
CA ILE A 47 10.08 -6.64 3.61
C ILE A 47 11.05 -6.11 4.67
N ARG A 48 10.64 -6.16 5.94
CA ARG A 48 11.38 -5.63 7.08
C ARG A 48 12.78 -6.23 7.23
N ASN A 49 12.92 -7.54 7.01
CA ASN A 49 14.14 -8.26 7.32
C ASN A 49 15.02 -8.52 6.09
N TYR A 50 14.46 -8.49 4.87
CA TYR A 50 15.15 -8.97 3.67
C TYR A 50 14.98 -8.09 2.42
N ASP A 51 14.18 -7.01 2.46
CA ASP A 51 14.08 -6.13 1.30
C ASP A 51 15.40 -5.36 1.08
N PRO A 52 15.93 -5.30 -0.15
CA PRO A 52 17.19 -4.62 -0.43
C PRO A 52 17.08 -3.09 -0.46
N GLU A 53 15.87 -2.54 -0.61
CA GLU A 53 15.61 -1.10 -0.75
C GLU A 53 14.91 -0.49 0.47
N VAL A 54 14.16 -1.25 1.25
CA VAL A 54 13.40 -0.72 2.39
C VAL A 54 14.14 -1.02 3.70
N ASP A 55 14.62 0.02 4.38
CA ASP A 55 15.21 -0.13 5.70
C ASP A 55 14.17 -0.56 6.74
N GLN A 56 14.59 -1.37 7.72
CA GLN A 56 13.75 -1.82 8.83
C GLN A 56 13.08 -0.64 9.57
N GLU A 57 13.79 0.47 9.75
CA GLU A 57 13.29 1.68 10.41
C GLU A 57 12.09 2.27 9.66
N VAL A 58 12.02 2.15 8.33
CA VAL A 58 10.87 2.60 7.54
C VAL A 58 9.62 1.79 7.89
N VAL A 59 9.76 0.48 8.02
CA VAL A 59 8.65 -0.44 8.32
C VAL A 59 8.14 -0.26 9.76
N ASP A 60 9.08 -0.13 10.69
CA ASP A 60 8.82 -0.07 12.13
C ASP A 60 8.45 1.33 12.63
N ASN A 61 8.69 2.39 11.85
CA ASN A 61 8.44 3.77 12.28
C ASN A 61 6.96 4.02 12.59
N LEU A 62 6.71 4.43 13.83
CA LEU A 62 5.38 4.76 14.34
C LEU A 62 5.20 6.28 14.42
N VAL A 63 4.07 6.75 13.89
CA VAL A 63 3.66 8.15 13.92
C VAL A 63 2.37 8.27 14.71
N LYS A 64 2.21 9.39 15.42
CA LYS A 64 1.01 9.68 16.19
C LYS A 64 -0.05 10.32 15.30
N ALA A 65 -1.24 9.73 15.24
CA ALA A 65 -2.38 10.28 14.52
C ALA A 65 -2.85 11.59 15.17
N LYS A 66 -3.01 12.65 14.37
CA LYS A 66 -3.43 13.98 14.86
C LYS A 66 -4.81 13.95 15.54
N ARG A 67 -5.74 13.16 14.99
CA ARG A 67 -7.14 13.11 15.44
C ARG A 67 -7.35 12.24 16.68
N THR A 68 -6.84 11.01 16.66
CA THR A 68 -7.11 10.00 17.70
C THR A 68 -5.99 9.87 18.72
N GLY A 69 -4.78 10.36 18.41
CA GLY A 69 -3.59 10.17 19.23
C GLY A 69 -3.00 8.75 19.18
N ASN A 70 -3.58 7.83 18.41
CA ASN A 70 -3.08 6.46 18.27
C ASN A 70 -1.76 6.43 17.47
N LEU A 71 -0.89 5.48 17.81
CA LEU A 71 0.32 5.21 17.06
C LEU A 71 0.01 4.29 15.88
N TYR A 72 0.60 4.56 14.72
CA TYR A 72 0.47 3.73 13.53
C TYR A 72 1.71 3.86 12.64
N SER A 73 2.00 2.85 11.81
CA SER A 73 3.06 2.94 10.80
C SER A 73 2.49 3.41 9.47
N ASN A 74 3.05 4.51 8.94
CA ASN A 74 2.70 5.03 7.61
C ASN A 74 3.00 4.01 6.52
N PHE A 75 4.14 3.32 6.62
CA PHE A 75 4.54 2.32 5.64
C PHE A 75 3.60 1.12 5.66
N GLN A 76 3.30 0.57 6.84
CA GLN A 76 2.37 -0.57 6.95
C GLN A 76 0.96 -0.23 6.49
N GLN A 77 0.49 1.00 6.73
CA GLN A 77 -0.79 1.46 6.17
C GLN A 77 -0.75 1.55 4.64
N LYS A 78 0.35 2.04 4.07
CA LYS A 78 0.52 2.11 2.62
C LYS A 78 0.53 0.71 2.00
N VAL A 79 1.27 -0.24 2.57
CA VAL A 79 1.26 -1.65 2.16
C VAL A 79 -0.15 -2.25 2.18
N ASN A 80 -0.97 -1.90 3.19
CA ASN A 80 -2.36 -2.38 3.23
C ASN A 80 -3.19 -1.83 2.09
N PHE A 81 -3.04 -0.54 1.81
CA PHE A 81 -3.75 0.11 0.71
C PHE A 81 -3.34 -0.51 -0.62
N ASP A 82 -2.03 -0.66 -0.86
CA ASP A 82 -1.49 -1.23 -2.08
C ASP A 82 -1.94 -2.69 -2.28
N LEU A 83 -1.95 -3.52 -1.23
CA LEU A 83 -2.48 -4.89 -1.28
C LEU A 83 -3.99 -4.96 -1.57
N VAL A 84 -4.77 -3.96 -1.15
CA VAL A 84 -6.19 -3.85 -1.50
C VAL A 84 -6.34 -3.43 -2.96
N THR A 85 -5.58 -2.44 -3.41
CA THR A 85 -5.58 -1.98 -4.81
C THR A 85 -5.18 -3.12 -5.74
N MET A 86 -4.05 -3.78 -5.49
CA MET A 86 -3.60 -4.95 -6.24
C MET A 86 -4.62 -6.09 -6.27
N HIS A 87 -5.43 -6.22 -5.21
CA HIS A 87 -6.49 -7.22 -5.20
C HIS A 87 -7.64 -6.84 -6.12
N ASN A 88 -8.08 -5.59 -6.03
CA ASN A 88 -9.15 -5.06 -6.86
C ASN A 88 -8.76 -5.06 -8.35
N THR A 89 -7.48 -4.88 -8.64
CA THR A 89 -6.93 -4.88 -10.00
C THR A 89 -6.40 -6.26 -10.46
N GLY A 90 -6.77 -7.33 -9.75
CA GLY A 90 -6.47 -8.70 -10.18
C GLY A 90 -4.99 -9.11 -10.18
N ILE A 91 -4.07 -8.27 -9.70
CA ILE A 91 -2.64 -8.56 -9.55
C ILE A 91 -2.43 -9.61 -8.45
N VAL A 92 -3.19 -9.49 -7.35
CA VAL A 92 -3.21 -10.48 -6.28
C VAL A 92 -4.60 -11.05 -6.05
N GLU A 93 -4.67 -12.35 -5.82
CA GLU A 93 -5.86 -13.04 -5.37
C GLU A 93 -5.88 -13.12 -3.84
N ARG A 94 -7.08 -13.21 -3.26
CA ARG A 94 -7.27 -13.52 -1.84
C ARG A 94 -7.94 -14.89 -1.68
N PRO A 95 -7.16 -15.99 -1.71
CA PRO A 95 -7.73 -17.34 -1.62
C PRO A 95 -8.40 -17.62 -0.28
N SER A 96 -7.99 -16.92 0.79
CA SER A 96 -8.61 -16.97 2.10
C SER A 96 -8.39 -15.66 2.86
N ARG A 97 -9.11 -15.50 3.98
CA ARG A 97 -9.04 -14.28 4.78
C ARG A 97 -7.59 -14.00 5.23
N GLY A 98 -7.06 -12.85 4.81
CA GLY A 98 -5.74 -12.37 5.22
C GLY A 98 -4.55 -12.98 4.46
N ILE A 99 -4.81 -13.86 3.48
CA ILE A 99 -3.80 -14.42 2.59
C ILE A 99 -3.89 -13.75 1.23
N TYR A 100 -2.73 -13.40 0.68
CA TYR A 100 -2.56 -12.82 -0.65
C TYR A 100 -1.73 -13.76 -1.50
N LYS A 101 -2.10 -13.91 -2.76
CA LYS A 101 -1.43 -14.78 -3.73
C LYS A 101 -1.20 -14.01 -5.02
N LEU A 102 0.00 -14.04 -5.59
CA LEU A 102 0.26 -13.47 -6.90
C LEU A 102 -0.55 -14.20 -7.98
N ASN A 103 -1.22 -13.43 -8.82
CA ASN A 103 -1.81 -13.95 -10.05
C ASN A 103 -0.67 -14.40 -11.00
N PRO A 104 -0.83 -15.51 -11.76
CA PRO A 104 0.13 -15.90 -12.79
C PRO A 104 0.61 -14.77 -13.71
N ASN A 105 -0.25 -13.82 -14.09
CA ASN A 105 0.18 -12.70 -14.94
C ASN A 105 1.11 -11.70 -14.23
N ALA A 106 1.08 -11.69 -12.90
CA ALA A 106 1.91 -10.83 -12.06
C ALA A 106 3.15 -11.54 -11.50
N ILE A 107 3.24 -12.88 -11.64
CA ILE A 107 4.36 -13.66 -11.10
C ILE A 107 5.68 -13.33 -11.83
N ASP A 108 5.57 -13.00 -13.12
CA ASP A 108 6.70 -12.70 -14.01
C ASP A 108 7.11 -11.22 -13.97
N LEU A 109 6.43 -10.39 -13.16
CA LEU A 109 6.85 -9.00 -12.96
C LEU A 109 8.24 -8.98 -12.34
N ASP A 110 9.17 -8.28 -12.98
CA ASP A 110 10.50 -8.07 -12.44
C ASP A 110 10.52 -6.79 -11.58
N PRO A 111 10.56 -6.91 -10.23
CA PRO A 111 10.62 -5.77 -9.33
C PRO A 111 11.94 -5.01 -9.41
N GLU A 112 12.92 -5.45 -10.21
CA GLU A 112 14.16 -4.73 -10.49
C GLU A 112 14.17 -4.01 -11.84
N SER A 113 13.18 -4.27 -12.70
CA SER A 113 13.04 -3.62 -14.00
C SER A 113 12.80 -2.11 -13.87
N GLU A 114 13.40 -1.32 -14.74
CA GLU A 114 13.13 0.13 -14.84
C GLU A 114 11.66 0.40 -15.19
N ASP A 115 11.06 -0.46 -15.99
CA ASP A 115 9.68 -0.33 -16.48
C ASP A 115 8.63 -0.92 -15.52
N PHE A 116 9.02 -1.45 -14.35
CA PHE A 116 8.12 -2.13 -13.41
C PHE A 116 6.84 -1.33 -13.14
N THR A 117 6.95 -0.03 -12.84
CA THR A 117 5.78 0.81 -12.54
C THR A 117 4.83 0.89 -13.72
N GLN A 118 5.35 1.00 -14.95
CA GLN A 118 4.51 1.04 -16.15
C GLN A 118 3.85 -0.30 -16.43
N GLN A 119 4.57 -1.41 -16.21
CA GLN A 119 4.03 -2.76 -16.34
C GLN A 119 2.92 -3.01 -15.31
N LEU A 120 3.14 -2.61 -14.06
CA LEU A 120 2.17 -2.72 -12.98
C LEU A 120 0.90 -1.93 -13.31
N LEU A 121 1.02 -0.65 -13.67
CA LEU A 121 -0.11 0.20 -14.06
C LEU A 121 -0.85 -0.35 -15.29
N SER A 122 -0.14 -0.96 -16.24
CA SER A 122 -0.78 -1.59 -17.41
C SER A 122 -1.63 -2.79 -17.01
N LEU A 123 -1.16 -3.60 -16.05
CA LEU A 123 -1.94 -4.69 -15.48
C LEU A 123 -3.16 -4.16 -14.71
N GLU A 124 -2.98 -3.08 -13.95
CA GLU A 124 -4.08 -2.44 -13.22
C GLU A 124 -5.21 -2.01 -14.17
N ASN A 125 -4.86 -1.24 -15.21
CA ASN A 125 -5.82 -0.71 -16.18
C ASN A 125 -6.45 -1.79 -17.08
N HIS A 126 -5.76 -2.91 -17.33
CA HIS A 126 -6.33 -4.01 -18.12
C HIS A 126 -7.46 -4.74 -17.37
N THR A 127 -7.48 -4.70 -16.04
CA THR A 127 -8.57 -5.31 -15.25
C THR A 127 -9.82 -4.46 -15.16
N ASP A 128 -9.72 -3.14 -15.27
CA ASP A 128 -10.89 -2.25 -15.40
C ASP A 128 -11.68 -2.53 -16.69
N SER A 129 -11.03 -3.09 -17.72
CA SER A 129 -11.68 -3.48 -18.97
C SER A 129 -12.41 -4.83 -18.88
N LEU A 130 -12.34 -5.52 -17.74
CA LEU A 130 -12.93 -6.84 -17.47
C LEU A 130 -14.02 -6.82 -16.38
N GLU A 131 -14.66 -5.66 -16.14
CA GLU A 131 -15.92 -5.58 -15.40
C GLU A 131 -17.01 -6.46 -16.06
N ILE A 132 -17.84 -7.32 -15.45
CA ILE A 132 -18.18 -7.72 -14.07
C ILE A 132 -18.91 -9.07 -14.21
N GLU A 133 -18.50 -10.14 -13.52
CA GLU A 133 -19.44 -11.14 -12.99
C GLU A 133 -19.24 -11.26 -11.48
N ASN A 134 -20.17 -10.66 -10.75
CA ASN A 134 -20.27 -10.63 -9.29
C ASN A 134 -20.00 -12.00 -8.63
N PRO A 135 -19.44 -11.97 -7.40
CA PRO A 135 -20.33 -12.35 -6.30
C PRO A 135 -20.37 -11.30 -5.19
N LYS A 136 -21.62 -11.01 -4.79
CA LYS A 136 -22.03 -10.12 -3.72
C LYS A 136 -21.40 -10.48 -2.37
N ASN A 137 -21.24 -9.43 -1.57
CA ASN A 137 -21.24 -9.37 -0.09
C ASN A 137 -19.90 -9.48 0.65
N VAL A 138 -19.20 -8.35 0.74
CA VAL A 138 -18.64 -7.91 2.03
C VAL A 138 -19.03 -6.44 2.21
N GLU A 139 -20.03 -6.19 3.04
CA GLU A 139 -20.28 -4.85 3.59
C GLU A 139 -19.02 -4.42 4.34
N PHE A 140 -18.25 -3.51 3.74
CA PHE A 140 -17.36 -2.66 4.51
C PHE A 140 -18.27 -1.59 5.14
N THR A 141 -18.56 -1.73 6.43
CA THR A 141 -19.12 -0.62 7.20
C THR A 141 -18.03 0.43 7.31
N ASN A 142 -18.00 1.36 6.36
CA ASN A 142 -17.36 2.65 6.52
C ASN A 142 -18.21 3.41 7.54
N SER A 143 -17.80 3.36 8.80
CA SER A 143 -18.27 4.35 9.77
C SER A 143 -17.47 5.62 9.58
N ASP A 144 -18.23 6.63 9.18
CA ASP A 144 -18.04 8.06 9.36
C ASP A 144 -17.06 8.76 8.42
N ASP A 145 -17.41 9.85 7.76
CA ASP A 145 -18.67 10.49 7.36
C ASP A 145 -18.13 11.57 6.41
N GLU A 146 -18.66 11.67 5.19
CA GLU A 146 -18.34 12.81 4.34
C GLU A 146 -18.97 14.04 4.98
N GLN A 147 -18.17 14.99 5.46
CA GLN A 147 -18.64 16.36 5.66
C GLN A 147 -17.61 17.34 5.12
N GLU A 148 -17.80 17.71 3.85
CA GLU A 148 -17.63 19.09 3.43
C GLU A 148 -18.59 19.95 4.25
N THR A 149 -18.11 21.05 4.83
CA THR A 149 -18.77 22.36 4.68
C THR A 149 -17.78 23.47 5.04
N ASP A 150 -17.62 24.39 4.09
CA ASP A 150 -17.19 25.77 4.30
C ASP A 150 -17.97 26.44 5.44
N VAL A 151 -17.29 27.22 6.29
CA VAL A 151 -17.90 28.43 6.88
C VAL A 151 -16.85 29.54 7.03
N GLU A 152 -17.16 30.64 6.35
CA GLU A 152 -16.53 31.95 6.43
C GLU A 152 -16.57 32.59 7.84
N LYS A 153 -15.67 33.57 7.98
CA LYS A 153 -15.57 34.63 9.00
C LYS A 153 -16.88 35.01 9.71
N GLU A 154 -16.80 35.28 11.02
CA GLU A 154 -17.17 36.57 11.62
C GLU A 154 -16.77 36.65 13.11
N ALA A 155 -16.95 37.84 13.67
CA ALA A 155 -16.02 38.48 14.58
C ALA A 155 -16.53 38.61 16.04
N GLN A 156 -15.57 38.96 16.93
CA GLN A 156 -15.70 39.90 18.05
C GLN A 156 -16.47 39.53 19.35
N PHE A 157 -15.74 39.85 20.44
CA PHE A 157 -16.19 40.44 21.72
C PHE A 157 -17.03 39.63 22.72
N ALA A 158 -16.42 39.35 23.88
CA ALA A 158 -16.81 39.83 25.23
C ALA A 158 -15.99 38.99 26.26
N ARG A 159 -14.96 39.53 26.93
CA ARG A 159 -15.05 40.15 28.26
C ARG A 159 -16.13 39.52 29.14
N GLU A 160 -15.71 38.82 30.19
CA GLU A 160 -15.65 39.33 31.57
C GLU A 160 -14.66 38.50 32.40
#